data_AF-B6W800-F1
#
_entry.id   AF-B6W800-F1
#
_cell.length_a   1.000
_cell.length_b   1.000
_cell.length_c   1.000
_cell.angle_alpha   90.00
_cell.angle_beta   90.00
_cell.angle_gamma   90.00
#
_symmetry.space_group_name_H-M   'P 1'
#
loop_
_entity.id
_entity.type
_entity.pdbx_description
1 polymer ?
#
loop_
_entity_poly.entity_id
_entity_poly.type
_entity_poly.pdbx_seq_one_letter_code
_entity_poly.pdbx_strand_id
1 'polypeptide(L)'
;MDQPNKSYLLKGVTGSGKTEVFLQIVEENLKNGKDSIILVPEISLTPQTIERFQGRFNQKIAILHSRLTQKEKFQQWRMIKNGDVKIVVGARSAIFAPFKNLGAIIIDEEHDKSYISSQDPKFHTDELALFRQKYNKATLIFASATPSIKTMTKALNGQNNLVELKNRVNGKMPKVEIVDMREELKKSNYSMISSSLYDKILEKLKIKNK
;
A
#
# COMPACT_ATOMS: atom_id res chain seq x y z
N MET A 1 19.90 -14.52 -17.91
CA MET A 1 18.93 -13.84 -18.80
C MET A 1 18.46 -12.58 -18.10
N ASP A 2 19.01 -11.44 -18.50
CA ASP A 2 18.65 -10.12 -18.00
C ASP A 2 17.20 -9.80 -18.35
N GLN A 3 16.28 -9.98 -17.40
CA GLN A 3 14.95 -9.43 -17.56
C GLN A 3 15.00 -7.92 -17.30
N PRO A 4 14.52 -7.08 -18.23
CA PRO A 4 14.53 -5.64 -18.05
C PRO A 4 13.67 -5.29 -16.82
N ASN A 5 14.30 -4.79 -15.76
CA ASN A 5 13.73 -3.94 -14.71
C ASN A 5 12.19 -3.84 -14.75
N LYS A 6 11.49 -4.84 -14.21
CA LYS A 6 10.04 -4.96 -14.37
C LYS A 6 9.29 -4.17 -13.29
N SER A 7 8.35 -3.35 -13.75
CA SER A 7 7.29 -2.77 -12.92
C SER A 7 6.07 -3.68 -12.96
N TYR A 8 5.42 -3.83 -11.81
CA TYR A 8 4.24 -4.67 -11.63
C TYR A 8 3.09 -3.87 -11.03
N LEU A 9 1.88 -4.17 -11.45
CA LEU A 9 0.66 -3.80 -10.75
C LEU A 9 0.08 -5.05 -10.09
N LEU A 10 0.15 -5.13 -8.76
CA LEU A 10 -0.53 -6.13 -7.95
C LEU A 10 -1.93 -5.63 -7.58
N LYS A 11 -2.92 -6.03 -8.38
CA LYS A 11 -4.33 -5.68 -8.15
C LYS A 11 -4.99 -6.79 -7.34
N GLY A 12 -5.41 -6.48 -6.11
CA GLY A 12 -6.03 -7.47 -5.23
C GLY A 12 -7.03 -6.86 -4.27
N VAL A 13 -8.22 -7.46 -4.18
CA VAL A 13 -9.27 -6.99 -3.26
C VAL A 13 -8.76 -6.99 -1.81
N THR A 14 -9.32 -6.14 -0.94
CA THR A 14 -8.95 -6.15 0.49
C THR A 14 -9.10 -7.55 1.07
N GLY A 15 -8.07 -8.05 1.77
CA GLY A 15 -8.04 -9.43 2.29
C GLY A 15 -7.62 -10.49 1.27
N SER A 16 -7.17 -10.13 0.06
CA SER A 16 -6.65 -11.08 -0.94
C SER A 16 -5.22 -11.58 -0.67
N GLY A 17 -4.57 -11.10 0.40
CA GLY A 17 -3.20 -11.50 0.73
C GLY A 17 -2.09 -10.67 0.09
N LYS A 18 -2.37 -9.45 -0.41
CA LYS A 18 -1.33 -8.55 -0.98
C LYS A 18 -0.10 -8.39 -0.06
N THR A 19 -0.35 -8.20 1.23
CA THR A 19 0.72 -8.09 2.23
C THR A 19 1.60 -9.33 2.30
N GLU A 20 1.05 -10.54 2.13
CA GLU A 20 1.86 -11.76 2.12
C GLU A 20 2.78 -11.80 0.89
N VAL A 21 2.28 -11.38 -0.27
CA VAL A 21 3.11 -11.22 -1.47
C VAL A 21 4.27 -10.25 -1.22
N PHE A 22 4.03 -9.14 -0.51
CA PHE A 22 5.11 -8.20 -0.15
C PHE A 22 6.17 -8.87 0.72
N LEU A 23 5.74 -9.61 1.74
CA LEU A 23 6.65 -10.28 2.67
C LEU A 23 7.51 -11.32 1.94
N GLN A 24 6.94 -12.09 1.02
CA GLN A 24 7.68 -13.08 0.20
C GLN A 24 8.71 -12.41 -0.72
N ILE A 25 8.36 -11.28 -1.36
CA ILE A 25 9.30 -10.51 -2.21
C ILE A 25 10.47 -10.00 -1.38
N VAL A 26 10.19 -9.46 -0.21
CA VAL A 26 11.22 -8.94 0.70
C VAL A 26 12.11 -10.09 1.21
N GLU A 27 11.53 -11.22 1.58
CA GLU A 27 12.28 -12.41 2.02
C GLU A 27 13.24 -12.91 0.93
N GLU A 28 12.79 -12.97 -0.32
CA GLU A 28 13.63 -13.36 -1.46
C GLU A 28 14.76 -12.35 -1.72
N ASN A 29 14.48 -11.06 -1.62
CA ASN A 29 15.52 -10.03 -1.72
C ASN A 29 16.58 -10.19 -0.62
N LEU A 30 16.17 -10.42 0.62
CA LEU A 30 17.09 -10.62 1.73
C LEU A 30 17.99 -11.84 1.51
N LYS A 31 17.45 -12.96 1.02
CA LYS A 31 18.23 -14.16 0.62
C LYS A 31 19.29 -13.84 -0.43
N ASN A 32 18.95 -12.97 -1.37
CA ASN A 32 19.85 -12.50 -2.42
C ASN A 32 20.75 -11.32 -1.98
N GLY A 33 20.77 -10.98 -0.69
CA GLY A 33 21.58 -9.90 -0.14
C GLY A 33 21.14 -8.49 -0.53
N LYS A 34 19.94 -8.33 -1.09
CA LYS A 34 19.36 -7.06 -1.54
C LYS A 34 18.47 -6.41 -0.49
N ASP A 35 18.33 -5.09 -0.60
CA ASP A 35 17.55 -4.24 0.30
C ASP A 35 16.15 -4.01 -0.25
N SER A 36 15.19 -3.66 0.60
CA SER A 36 13.80 -3.38 0.19
C SER A 36 13.19 -2.16 0.86
N ILE A 37 12.42 -1.38 0.10
CA ILE A 37 11.60 -0.27 0.59
C ILE A 37 10.13 -0.67 0.47
N ILE A 38 9.40 -0.59 1.57
CA ILE A 38 7.94 -0.75 1.61
C ILE A 38 7.34 0.60 1.98
N LEU A 39 6.64 1.19 1.02
CA LEU A 39 5.86 2.40 1.21
C LEU A 39 4.43 2.02 1.54
N VAL A 40 3.91 2.56 2.62
CA VAL A 40 2.50 2.46 3.01
C VAL A 40 1.93 3.87 3.21
N PRO A 41 0.61 4.08 3.08
CA PRO A 41 0.02 5.37 3.41
C PRO A 41 0.35 5.76 4.85
N GLU A 42 0.55 7.05 5.10
CA GLU A 42 1.02 7.53 6.41
C GLU A 42 0.08 7.16 7.56
N ILE A 43 -1.23 7.15 7.31
CA ILE A 43 -2.26 6.74 8.26
C ILE A 43 -2.27 5.22 8.52
N SER A 44 -1.75 4.45 7.57
CA SER A 44 -1.71 2.97 7.62
C SER A 44 -0.46 2.45 8.32
N LEU A 45 0.53 3.31 8.58
CA LEU A 45 1.74 2.98 9.33
C LEU A 45 1.46 2.94 10.84
N THR A 46 0.56 2.06 11.23
CA THR A 46 0.20 1.81 12.63
C THR A 46 1.25 0.91 13.31
N PRO A 47 1.34 0.92 14.66
CA PRO A 47 2.17 -0.04 15.39
C PRO A 47 1.90 -1.49 15.00
N GLN A 48 0.63 -1.87 14.78
CA GLN A 48 0.26 -3.22 14.33
C GLN A 48 0.86 -3.57 12.96
N THR A 49 0.85 -2.62 12.00
CA THR A 49 1.48 -2.83 10.69
C THR A 49 2.99 -3.04 10.85
N ILE A 50 3.64 -2.20 11.66
CA ILE A 50 5.07 -2.27 11.94
C ILE A 50 5.44 -3.60 12.60
N GLU A 51 4.74 -3.98 13.66
CA GLU A 51 4.94 -5.23 14.40
C GLU A 51 4.78 -6.44 13.49
N ARG A 52 3.84 -6.40 12.54
CA ARG A 52 3.68 -7.48 11.55
C ARG A 52 4.92 -7.65 10.67
N PHE A 53 5.51 -6.54 10.20
CA PHE A 53 6.76 -6.61 9.42
C PHE A 53 7.94 -7.04 10.29
N GLN A 54 8.04 -6.52 11.53
CA GLN A 54 9.10 -6.92 12.47
C GLN A 54 9.01 -8.39 12.88
N GLY A 55 7.80 -8.90 13.15
CA GLY A 55 7.60 -10.29 13.56
C GLY A 55 7.87 -11.30 12.44
N ARG A 56 7.73 -10.90 11.17
CA ARG A 56 8.06 -11.77 10.03
C ARG A 56 9.56 -11.88 9.80
N PHE A 57 10.29 -10.79 10.01
CA PHE A 57 11.72 -10.71 9.74
C PHE A 57 12.49 -10.63 11.06
N ASN A 58 13.27 -11.66 11.39
CA ASN A 58 14.19 -11.66 12.55
C ASN A 58 15.36 -10.65 12.43
N GLN A 59 15.21 -9.60 11.63
CA GLN A 59 16.19 -8.56 11.37
C GLN A 59 15.63 -7.20 11.75
N LYS A 60 16.53 -6.26 12.07
CA LYS A 60 16.14 -4.88 12.32
C LYS A 60 15.58 -4.26 11.04
N ILE A 61 14.37 -3.70 11.12
CA ILE A 61 13.79 -2.84 10.08
C ILE A 61 13.95 -1.39 10.48
N ALA A 62 14.18 -0.51 9.50
CA ALA A 62 14.09 0.94 9.71
C ALA A 62 12.67 1.42 9.45
N ILE A 63 12.25 2.42 10.23
CA ILE A 63 10.93 3.04 10.13
C ILE A 63 11.12 4.50 9.78
N LEU A 64 10.44 4.98 8.74
CA LEU A 64 10.55 6.38 8.27
C LEU A 64 9.16 7.00 8.03
N HIS A 65 8.80 8.00 8.82
CA HIS A 65 7.54 8.77 8.66
C HIS A 65 7.66 10.21 9.21
N SER A 66 6.65 11.04 8.99
CA SER A 66 6.72 12.47 9.38
C SER A 66 6.81 12.67 10.89
N ARG A 67 6.10 11.84 11.69
CA ARG A 67 6.04 11.94 13.16
C ARG A 67 7.36 11.68 13.90
N LEU A 68 8.39 11.16 13.23
CA LEU A 68 9.72 11.03 13.85
C LEU A 68 10.38 12.41 13.99
N THR A 69 11.03 12.63 15.12
CA THR A 69 11.92 13.78 15.34
C THR A 69 13.10 13.73 14.38
N GLN A 70 13.78 14.86 14.20
CA GLN A 70 14.96 14.92 13.32
C GLN A 70 16.09 14.01 13.81
N LYS A 71 16.26 13.87 15.13
CA LYS A 71 17.25 12.96 15.74
C LYS A 71 16.94 11.50 15.41
N GLU A 72 15.67 11.09 15.54
CA GLU A 72 15.24 9.73 15.21
C GLU A 72 15.37 9.46 13.70
N LYS A 73 14.93 10.38 12.84
CA LYS A 73 15.13 10.25 11.38
C LYS A 73 16.59 10.10 11.00
N PHE A 74 17.47 10.88 11.61
CA PHE A 74 18.92 10.78 11.39
C PHE A 74 19.47 9.43 11.83
N GLN A 75 19.03 8.90 12.98
CA GLN A 75 19.43 7.58 13.46
C GLN A 75 18.99 6.47 12.48
N GLN A 76 17.73 6.49 12.04
CA GLN A 76 17.20 5.55 11.05
C GLN A 76 17.98 5.64 9.73
N TRP A 77 18.22 6.85 9.24
CA TRP A 77 19.00 7.11 8.04
C TRP A 77 20.44 6.57 8.14
N ARG A 78 21.09 6.76 9.30
CA ARG A 78 22.45 6.25 9.54
C ARG A 78 22.48 4.72 9.51
N MET A 79 21.52 4.07 10.14
CA MET A 79 21.40 2.60 10.12
C MET A 79 21.24 2.08 8.69
N ILE A 80 20.40 2.73 7.88
CA ILE A 80 20.22 2.37 6.46
C ILE A 80 21.52 2.55 5.69
N LYS A 81 22.18 3.71 5.83
CA LYS A 81 23.42 4.04 5.10
C LYS A 81 24.58 3.09 5.44
N ASN A 82 24.66 2.68 6.69
CA ASN A 82 25.69 1.76 7.19
C ASN A 82 25.42 0.30 6.78
N GLY A 83 24.19 -0.03 6.38
CA GLY A 83 23.77 -1.40 6.10
C GLY A 83 23.39 -2.20 7.35
N ASP A 84 23.12 -1.53 8.47
CA ASP A 84 22.67 -2.16 9.73
C ASP A 84 21.24 -2.73 9.62
N VAL A 85 20.50 -2.25 8.61
CA VAL A 85 19.14 -2.69 8.26
C VAL A 85 19.07 -2.89 6.75
N LYS A 86 18.26 -3.86 6.32
CA LYS A 86 18.01 -4.16 4.89
C LYS A 86 16.59 -3.86 4.44
N ILE A 87 15.73 -3.44 5.37
CA ILE A 87 14.32 -3.20 5.11
C ILE A 87 13.96 -1.84 5.68
N VAL A 88 13.27 -1.03 4.88
CA VAL A 88 12.61 0.19 5.34
C VAL A 88 11.12 0.04 5.15
N VAL A 89 10.35 0.31 6.20
CA VAL A 89 8.90 0.48 6.13
C VAL A 89 8.59 1.94 6.46
N GLY A 90 7.82 2.63 5.61
CA GLY A 90 7.56 4.03 5.86
C GLY A 90 6.53 4.67 4.97
N ALA A 91 6.26 5.94 5.24
CA ALA A 91 5.42 6.79 4.41
C ALA A 91 6.20 7.30 3.18
N ARG A 92 5.63 8.25 2.43
CA ARG A 92 6.21 8.84 1.22
C ARG A 92 7.71 9.21 1.30
N SER A 93 8.18 9.77 2.42
CA SER A 93 9.58 10.20 2.58
C SER A 93 10.59 9.05 2.63
N ALA A 94 10.14 7.83 2.93
CA ALA A 94 10.98 6.64 2.92
C ALA A 94 11.53 6.32 1.51
N ILE A 95 10.93 6.88 0.44
CA ILE A 95 11.45 6.76 -0.92
C ILE A 95 12.85 7.36 -1.10
N PHE A 96 13.36 8.12 -0.13
CA PHE A 96 14.72 8.66 -0.13
C PHE A 96 15.72 7.83 0.70
N ALA A 97 15.32 6.66 1.21
CA ALA A 97 16.19 5.78 2.00
C ALA A 97 17.49 5.43 1.22
N PRO A 98 18.69 5.66 1.79
CA PRO A 98 19.97 5.59 1.09
C PRO A 98 20.53 4.16 0.98
N PHE A 99 19.71 3.22 0.52
CA PHE A 99 20.16 1.84 0.28
C PHE A 99 21.20 1.74 -0.84
N LYS A 100 22.22 0.90 -0.64
CA LYS A 100 23.27 0.65 -1.63
C LYS A 100 22.91 -0.48 -2.60
N ASN A 101 22.14 -1.48 -2.14
CA ASN A 101 21.80 -2.66 -2.94
C ASN A 101 20.28 -2.84 -3.05
N LEU A 102 19.56 -1.80 -3.44
CA LEU A 102 18.10 -1.80 -3.49
C LEU A 102 17.56 -2.80 -4.52
N GLY A 103 16.88 -3.85 -4.04
CA GLY A 103 16.30 -4.91 -4.87
C GLY A 103 14.82 -4.76 -5.15
N ALA A 104 14.04 -4.17 -4.23
CA ALA A 104 12.64 -3.88 -4.47
C ALA A 104 12.13 -2.60 -3.82
N ILE A 105 11.14 -2.00 -4.48
CA ILE A 105 10.31 -0.92 -3.97
C ILE A 105 8.85 -1.40 -4.09
N ILE A 106 8.13 -1.35 -2.98
CA ILE A 106 6.71 -1.70 -2.90
C ILE A 106 5.95 -0.45 -2.51
N ILE A 107 4.87 -0.12 -3.22
CA ILE A 107 3.94 0.95 -2.89
C ILE A 107 2.58 0.31 -2.63
N ASP A 108 2.20 0.20 -1.36
CA ASP A 108 0.87 -0.27 -0.96
C ASP A 108 -0.16 0.86 -1.05
N GLU A 109 -1.41 0.48 -1.32
CA GLU A 109 -2.50 1.42 -1.63
C GLU A 109 -2.05 2.55 -2.58
N GLU A 110 -1.44 2.18 -3.72
CA GLU A 110 -0.76 3.10 -4.65
C GLU A 110 -1.61 4.30 -5.10
N HIS A 111 -2.93 4.15 -5.08
CA HIS A 111 -3.89 5.19 -5.43
C HIS A 111 -4.00 6.32 -4.40
N ASP A 112 -3.43 6.15 -3.20
CA ASP A 112 -3.54 7.08 -2.09
C ASP A 112 -2.84 8.42 -2.40
N LYS A 113 -3.57 9.52 -2.20
CA LYS A 113 -3.08 10.89 -2.49
C LYS A 113 -1.95 11.34 -1.56
N SER A 114 -1.75 10.69 -0.42
CA SER A 114 -0.63 10.98 0.50
C SER A 114 0.74 10.72 -0.15
N TYR A 115 0.80 9.98 -1.26
CA TYR A 115 2.02 9.84 -2.06
C TYR A 115 2.41 11.09 -2.87
N ILE A 116 1.58 12.14 -2.89
CA ILE A 116 1.88 13.41 -3.54
C ILE A 116 2.33 14.43 -2.49
N SER A 117 3.57 14.90 -2.59
CA SER A 117 4.08 15.98 -1.73
C SER A 117 3.66 17.34 -2.27
N SER A 118 2.91 18.10 -1.48
CA SER A 118 2.65 19.53 -1.73
C SER A 118 3.68 20.47 -1.08
N GLN A 119 4.51 19.96 -0.17
CA GLN A 119 5.61 20.71 0.45
C GLN A 119 6.82 20.71 -0.48
N ASP A 120 7.55 21.83 -0.51
CA ASP A 120 8.74 21.97 -1.35
C ASP A 120 9.93 21.16 -0.81
N PRO A 121 10.67 20.45 -1.69
CA PRO A 121 10.36 20.26 -3.11
C PRO A 121 9.12 19.38 -3.31
N LYS A 122 8.21 19.80 -4.20
CA LYS A 122 7.03 19.01 -4.57
C LYS A 122 7.44 17.80 -5.40
N PHE A 123 6.84 16.65 -5.12
CA PHE A 123 7.14 15.42 -5.85
C PHE A 123 6.01 14.42 -5.80
N HIS A 124 6.01 13.55 -6.79
CA HIS A 124 5.16 12.37 -6.91
C HIS A 124 5.98 11.14 -6.52
N THR A 125 5.58 10.44 -5.46
CA THR A 125 6.36 9.30 -4.93
C THR A 125 6.45 8.14 -5.94
N ASP A 126 5.41 7.92 -6.75
CA ASP A 126 5.39 6.92 -7.82
C ASP A 126 6.43 7.21 -8.91
N GLU A 127 6.64 8.49 -9.24
CA GLU A 127 7.61 8.90 -10.26
C GLU A 127 9.05 8.76 -9.75
N LEU A 128 9.28 9.12 -8.48
CA LEU A 128 10.56 8.86 -7.83
C LEU A 128 10.84 7.37 -7.69
N ALA A 129 9.82 6.56 -7.40
CA ALA A 129 9.97 5.10 -7.34
C ALA A 129 10.32 4.50 -8.70
N LEU A 130 9.68 4.95 -9.78
CA LEU A 130 10.05 4.56 -11.16
C LEU A 130 11.49 4.95 -11.50
N PHE A 131 11.90 6.18 -11.14
CA PHE A 131 13.28 6.62 -11.33
C PHE A 131 14.26 5.74 -10.56
N ARG A 132 14.04 5.56 -9.24
CA ARG A 132 14.89 4.72 -8.39
C ARG A 132 14.93 3.28 -8.85
N GLN A 133 13.81 2.76 -9.32
CA GLN A 133 13.72 1.40 -9.83
C GLN A 133 14.65 1.20 -11.02
N LYS A 134 14.61 2.11 -12.00
CA LYS A 134 15.52 2.07 -13.16
C LYS A 134 16.98 2.25 -12.75
N TYR A 135 17.26 3.24 -11.89
CA TYR A 135 18.61 3.56 -11.43
C TYR A 135 19.27 2.38 -10.69
N ASN A 136 18.52 1.70 -9.80
CA ASN A 136 19.04 0.63 -8.96
C ASN A 136 18.88 -0.77 -9.58
N LYS A 137 18.26 -0.88 -10.76
CA LYS A 137 17.83 -2.17 -11.33
C LYS A 137 16.98 -3.01 -10.36
N ALA A 138 16.06 -2.32 -9.68
CA ALA A 138 15.17 -2.92 -8.70
C ALA A 138 13.86 -3.42 -9.34
N THR A 139 13.08 -4.18 -8.58
CA THR A 139 11.68 -4.47 -8.90
C THR A 139 10.79 -3.39 -8.30
N LEU A 140 9.80 -2.88 -9.04
CA LEU A 140 8.79 -1.96 -8.51
C LEU A 140 7.42 -2.62 -8.53
N ILE A 141 6.75 -2.61 -7.38
CA ILE A 141 5.41 -3.14 -7.22
C ILE A 141 4.49 -2.01 -6.78
N PHE A 142 3.52 -1.69 -7.63
CA PHE A 142 2.35 -0.91 -7.27
C PHE A 142 1.28 -1.88 -6.79
N ALA A 143 0.78 -1.72 -5.57
CA ALA A 143 -0.22 -2.62 -5.02
C ALA A 143 -1.45 -1.85 -4.57
N SER A 144 -2.62 -2.35 -4.95
CA SER A 144 -3.88 -1.65 -4.67
C SER A 144 -5.09 -2.55 -4.89
N ALA A 145 -6.14 -2.36 -4.10
CA ALA A 145 -7.46 -2.94 -4.41
C ALA A 145 -8.19 -2.15 -5.50
N THR A 146 -7.92 -0.85 -5.58
CA THR A 146 -8.53 0.12 -6.47
C THR A 146 -7.43 0.92 -7.17
N PRO A 147 -6.70 0.32 -8.14
CA PRO A 147 -5.57 0.98 -8.78
C PRO A 147 -5.96 2.31 -9.38
N SER A 148 -5.06 3.29 -9.35
CA SER A 148 -5.27 4.55 -10.05
C SER A 148 -5.42 4.29 -11.55
N ILE A 149 -6.16 5.18 -12.23
CA ILE A 149 -6.34 5.11 -13.68
C ILE A 149 -4.97 5.11 -14.37
N LYS A 150 -4.02 5.93 -13.91
CA LYS A 150 -2.64 6.00 -14.43
C LYS A 150 -1.96 4.63 -14.40
N THR A 151 -1.94 3.96 -13.25
CA THR A 151 -1.27 2.67 -13.09
C THR A 151 -2.00 1.55 -13.83
N MET A 152 -3.33 1.55 -13.80
CA MET A 152 -4.15 0.56 -14.51
C MET A 152 -3.96 0.66 -16.02
N THR A 153 -4.00 1.88 -16.59
CA THR A 153 -3.76 2.10 -18.03
C THR A 153 -2.37 1.64 -18.45
N LYS A 154 -1.34 1.91 -17.65
CA LYS A 154 0.02 1.40 -17.91
C LYS A 154 0.06 -0.13 -17.91
N ALA A 155 -0.68 -0.77 -17.01
CA ALA A 155 -0.74 -2.23 -16.94
C ALA A 155 -1.50 -2.83 -18.14
N LEU A 156 -2.63 -2.25 -18.54
CA LEU A 156 -3.40 -2.67 -19.71
C LEU A 156 -2.63 -2.48 -21.02
N ASN A 157 -1.80 -1.44 -21.11
CA ASN A 157 -0.93 -1.19 -22.26
C ASN A 157 0.38 -2.00 -22.24
N GLY A 158 0.54 -2.94 -21.29
CA GLY A 158 1.73 -3.80 -21.18
C GLY A 158 3.00 -3.11 -20.66
N GLN A 159 2.92 -1.85 -20.21
CA GLN A 159 4.06 -1.13 -19.62
C GLN A 159 4.35 -1.60 -18.19
N ASN A 160 3.31 -1.98 -17.45
CA ASN A 160 3.41 -2.66 -16.16
C ASN A 160 2.87 -4.09 -16.31
N ASN A 161 3.49 -5.06 -15.67
CA ASN A 161 2.97 -6.43 -15.64
C ASN A 161 1.80 -6.50 -14.63
N LEU A 162 0.60 -6.83 -15.10
CA LEU A 162 -0.58 -6.97 -14.26
C LEU A 162 -0.59 -8.34 -13.56
N VAL A 163 -0.70 -8.34 -12.23
CA VAL A 163 -0.89 -9.54 -11.40
C VAL A 163 -2.16 -9.35 -10.58
N GLU A 164 -3.12 -10.27 -10.72
CA GLU A 164 -4.42 -10.16 -10.06
C GLU A 164 -4.62 -11.21 -8.97
N LEU A 165 -5.00 -10.76 -7.77
CA LEU A 165 -5.48 -11.58 -6.67
C LEU A 165 -7.00 -11.42 -6.54
N LYS A 166 -7.75 -12.26 -7.27
CA LYS A 166 -9.20 -12.10 -7.46
C LYS A 166 -10.04 -12.45 -6.22
N ASN A 167 -9.53 -13.33 -5.36
CA ASN A 167 -10.29 -13.88 -4.23
C ASN A 167 -9.70 -13.41 -2.90
N ARG A 168 -10.57 -13.21 -1.90
CA ARG A 168 -10.15 -13.04 -0.50
C ARG A 168 -9.64 -14.36 0.06
N VAL A 169 -8.62 -14.30 0.90
CA VAL A 169 -8.16 -15.46 1.67
C VAL A 169 -9.25 -15.91 2.65
N ASN A 170 -9.94 -14.94 3.29
CA ASN A 170 -11.01 -15.18 4.24
C ASN A 170 -12.26 -14.32 3.94
N GLY A 171 -13.43 -14.97 3.97
CA GLY A 171 -14.74 -14.33 3.89
C GLY A 171 -15.28 -14.11 2.46
N LYS A 172 -16.59 -13.89 2.36
CA LYS A 172 -17.29 -13.53 1.12
C LYS A 172 -17.42 -12.01 1.00
N MET A 173 -17.55 -11.50 -0.22
CA MET A 173 -17.93 -10.10 -0.44
C MET A 173 -19.31 -9.83 0.16
N PRO A 174 -19.54 -8.64 0.76
CA PRO A 174 -20.87 -8.28 1.25
C PRO A 174 -21.88 -8.24 0.09
N LYS A 175 -23.13 -8.59 0.36
CA LYS A 175 -24.22 -8.35 -0.59
C LYS A 175 -24.43 -6.84 -0.69
N VAL A 176 -24.38 -6.33 -1.92
CA VAL A 176 -24.64 -4.92 -2.23
C VAL A 176 -25.98 -4.81 -2.93
N GLU A 177 -26.77 -3.82 -2.55
CA GLU A 177 -28.08 -3.54 -3.11
C GLU A 177 -28.12 -2.06 -3.53
N ILE A 178 -28.60 -1.80 -4.75
CA ILE A 178 -28.78 -0.44 -5.25
C ILE A 178 -30.23 -0.05 -5.00
N VAL A 179 -30.44 1.03 -4.26
CA VAL A 179 -31.79 1.54 -3.96
C VAL A 179 -32.03 2.79 -4.80
N ASP A 180 -33.16 2.80 -5.52
CA ASP A 180 -33.60 3.98 -6.26
C ASP A 180 -34.31 4.97 -5.34
N MET A 181 -33.66 6.08 -5.03
CA MET A 181 -34.21 7.12 -4.15
C MET A 181 -35.44 7.84 -4.73
N ARG A 182 -35.72 7.70 -6.04
CA ARG A 182 -36.95 8.25 -6.64
C ARG A 182 -38.18 7.47 -6.20
N GLU A 183 -38.05 6.16 -5.99
CA GLU A 183 -39.13 5.32 -5.47
C GLU A 183 -39.39 5.60 -3.98
N GLU A 184 -38.35 5.94 -3.22
CA GLU A 184 -38.47 6.40 -1.83
C GLU A 184 -39.26 7.72 -1.75
N LEU A 185 -38.97 8.67 -2.63
CA LEU A 185 -39.71 9.94 -2.72
C LEU A 185 -41.19 9.73 -3.05
N LYS A 186 -41.51 8.80 -3.97
CA LYS A 186 -42.92 8.42 -4.26
C LYS A 186 -43.64 7.84 -3.05
N LYS A 187 -42.92 7.19 -2.16
CA LYS A 187 -43.42 6.66 -0.88
C LYS A 187 -43.35 7.69 0.25
N SER A 188 -43.16 8.97 -0.06
CA SER A 188 -43.04 10.07 0.89
C SER A 188 -41.84 9.98 1.84
N ASN A 189 -40.80 9.23 1.49
CA ASN A 189 -39.49 9.31 2.16
C ASN A 189 -38.63 10.39 1.48
N TYR A 190 -38.56 11.57 2.13
CA TYR A 190 -37.78 12.72 1.66
C TYR A 190 -36.37 12.79 2.26
N SER A 191 -35.98 11.80 3.06
CA SER A 191 -34.67 11.79 3.70
C SER A 191 -33.57 11.35 2.71
N MET A 192 -32.32 11.64 3.05
CA MET A 192 -31.17 11.17 2.27
C MET A 192 -30.89 9.66 2.45
N ILE A 193 -31.61 8.99 3.35
CA ILE A 193 -31.40 7.58 3.71
C ILE A 193 -32.64 6.79 3.30
N SER A 194 -32.47 5.77 2.46
CA SER A 194 -33.59 4.88 2.12
C SER A 194 -34.10 4.14 3.36
N SER A 195 -35.39 3.80 3.38
CA SER A 195 -35.97 3.02 4.48
C SER A 195 -35.22 1.69 4.67
N SER A 196 -34.86 1.01 3.57
CA SER A 196 -34.05 -0.22 3.61
C SER A 196 -32.70 -0.05 4.30
N LEU A 197 -31.98 1.06 4.05
CA LEU A 197 -30.72 1.34 4.72
C LEU A 197 -30.93 1.70 6.20
N TYR A 198 -31.94 2.51 6.50
CA TYR A 198 -32.28 2.90 7.87
C TYR A 198 -32.63 1.67 8.73
N ASP A 199 -33.48 0.78 8.24
CA ASP A 199 -33.89 -0.43 8.96
C ASP A 199 -32.69 -1.36 9.23
N LYS A 200 -31.83 -1.57 8.23
CA LYS A 200 -30.60 -2.37 8.39
C LYS A 200 -29.62 -1.74 9.39
N ILE A 201 -29.53 -0.41 9.45
CA ILE A 201 -28.72 0.30 10.46
C ILE A 201 -29.31 0.02 11.85
N LEU A 202 -30.62 0.19 12.04
CA LEU A 202 -31.27 -0.07 13.33
C LEU A 202 -31.13 -1.53 13.78
N GLU A 203 -31.29 -2.49 12.86
CA GLU A 203 -31.07 -3.91 13.13
C GLU A 203 -29.66 -4.16 13.66
N LYS A 204 -28.64 -3.58 13.02
CA LYS A 204 -27.23 -3.74 13.45
C LYS A 204 -26.90 -3.04 14.76
N LEU A 205 -27.51 -1.88 15.03
CA LEU A 205 -27.33 -1.20 16.30
C LEU A 205 -27.96 -1.96 17.47
N LYS A 206 -29.13 -2.59 17.27
CA LYS A 206 -29.76 -3.43 18.30
C LYS A 206 -28.90 -4.64 18.71
N ILE A 207 -28.14 -5.20 17.78
CA ILE A 207 -27.25 -6.35 18.04
C ILE A 207 -26.06 -5.97 18.93
N LYS A 208 -25.65 -4.70 18.97
CA LYS A 208 -24.51 -4.22 19.78
C LYS A 208 -24.83 -4.01 21.27
N ASN A 209 -26.10 -4.13 21.68
CA ASN A 209 -26.55 -4.00 23.07
C ASN A 209 -26.73 -5.37 23.79
N LYS A 210 -26.08 -6.42 23.28
CA LYS A 210 -25.91 -7.73 23.91
C LYS A 210 -24.42 -8.07 23.94
#